data_AF-A0A8I0N7N3-F1
#
_entry.id   AF-A0A8I0N7N3-F1
#
_cell.length_a   1.000
_cell.length_b   1.000
_cell.length_c   1.000
_cell.angle_alpha   90.00
_cell.angle_beta   90.00
_cell.angle_gamma   90.00
#
_symmetry.space_group_name_H-M   'P 1'
#
loop_
_entity.id
_entity.type
_entity.pdbx_description
1 polymer ?
#
loop_
_entity_poly.entity_id
_entity_poly.type
_entity_poly.pdbx_seq_one_letter_code
_entity_poly.pdbx_strand_id
1 'polypeptide(L)'
;MCGGGGGDQYDAYKKGDFQNWKNQFDQKAAIETQLANGEISQAQADAALAQYGAGSQFEKLSNKIKSDASAGMEQREVSRQHDVGLGRIGIDKAFNKFDDNYYGGYQDNYSGYYMPQLDKQYGEAVDKMTSTLAGRGMLESSVGADTFAKLAKDNADARTNIANEGLDASNKLRGTVENAKSNLYSLNEASANPQAVNAQAIGQATSLVAPPTYSPLGQVFASALGSFGNYVSSKNNTPTRNYQSAYGSPTGYGSGSVVR
;
A
#
# COMPACT_ATOMS: atom_id res chain seq x y z
N MET A 1 -21.60 59.99 -7.06
CA MET A 1 -20.47 60.67 -7.73
C MET A 1 -19.36 59.63 -7.92
N CYS A 2 -19.23 59.07 -9.12
CA CYS A 2 -18.13 58.16 -9.47
C CYS A 2 -16.88 59.00 -9.76
N GLY A 3 -16.04 59.21 -8.74
CA GLY A 3 -14.73 59.84 -8.87
C GLY A 3 -13.62 58.81 -8.70
N GLY A 4 -13.52 57.85 -9.62
CA GLY A 4 -12.41 56.89 -9.64
C GLY A 4 -11.28 57.47 -10.46
N GLY A 5 -10.29 58.10 -9.81
CA GLY A 5 -9.04 58.48 -10.44
C GLY A 5 -8.37 57.23 -11.01
N GLY A 6 -8.42 57.06 -12.33
CA GLY A 6 -7.75 55.97 -13.03
C GLY A 6 -6.25 56.16 -12.92
N GLY A 7 -5.60 55.38 -12.05
CA GLY A 7 -4.17 55.16 -12.18
C GLY A 7 -3.90 54.46 -13.50
N ASP A 8 -2.89 54.93 -14.24
CA ASP A 8 -2.46 54.31 -15.49
C ASP A 8 -2.11 52.84 -15.25
N GLN A 9 -2.51 51.95 -16.16
CA GLN A 9 -2.03 50.57 -16.15
C GLN A 9 -0.49 50.57 -16.16
N TYR A 10 0.12 49.67 -15.38
CA TYR A 10 1.57 49.50 -15.21
C TYR A 10 2.32 50.57 -14.39
N ASP A 11 1.62 51.50 -13.73
CA ASP A 11 2.24 52.55 -12.91
C ASP A 11 3.09 51.97 -11.75
N ALA A 12 2.65 50.84 -11.16
CA ALA A 12 3.38 50.16 -10.09
C ALA A 12 4.72 49.56 -10.57
N TYR A 13 4.81 49.16 -11.83
CA TYR A 13 6.07 48.67 -12.43
C TYR A 13 7.01 49.82 -12.75
N LYS A 14 6.49 50.90 -13.36
CA LYS A 14 7.29 52.07 -13.75
C LYS A 14 7.94 52.76 -12.55
N LYS A 15 7.27 52.76 -11.40
CA LYS A 15 7.76 53.36 -10.15
C LYS A 15 8.64 52.42 -9.33
N GLY A 16 8.86 51.18 -9.79
CA GLY A 16 9.64 50.17 -9.06
C GLY A 16 8.96 49.63 -7.80
N ASP A 17 7.70 49.99 -7.56
CA ASP A 17 6.94 49.55 -6.37
C ASP A 17 6.77 48.02 -6.36
N PHE A 18 6.50 47.43 -7.53
CA PHE A 18 6.36 45.98 -7.66
C PHE A 18 7.65 45.23 -7.32
N GLN A 19 8.81 45.69 -7.80
CA GLN A 19 10.10 45.06 -7.49
C GLN A 19 10.44 45.18 -6.00
N ASN A 20 10.17 46.34 -5.39
CA ASN A 20 10.40 46.56 -3.96
C ASN A 20 9.49 45.65 -3.11
N TRP A 21 8.22 45.53 -3.50
CA TRP A 21 7.30 44.59 -2.88
C TRP A 21 7.77 43.14 -3.04
N LYS A 22 8.19 42.74 -4.25
CA LYS A 22 8.65 41.38 -4.53
C LYS A 22 9.87 41.01 -3.69
N ASN A 23 10.84 41.91 -3.54
CA ASN A 23 12.00 41.67 -2.68
C ASN A 23 11.60 41.43 -1.21
N GLN A 24 10.64 42.20 -0.70
CA GLN A 24 10.12 42.00 0.67
C GLN A 24 9.27 40.73 0.78
N PHE A 25 8.48 40.42 -0.25
CA PHE A 25 7.73 39.18 -0.34
C PHE A 25 8.65 37.97 -0.31
N ASP A 26 9.73 37.97 -1.09
CA ASP A 26 10.67 36.85 -1.17
C ASP A 26 11.37 36.61 0.19
N GLN A 27 11.68 37.68 0.94
CA GLN A 27 12.22 37.57 2.31
C GLN A 27 11.19 37.00 3.30
N LYS A 28 9.95 37.49 3.24
CA LYS A 28 8.84 36.95 4.04
C LYS A 28 8.60 35.48 3.73
N ALA A 29 8.52 35.14 2.44
CA ALA A 29 8.29 33.80 1.93
C ALA A 29 9.38 32.82 2.38
N ALA A 30 10.65 33.26 2.38
CA ALA A 30 11.77 32.46 2.88
C ALA A 30 11.59 32.08 4.36
N ILE A 31 11.18 33.03 5.21
CA ILE A 31 10.92 32.76 6.63
C ILE A 31 9.77 31.74 6.79
N GLU A 32 8.69 31.89 6.03
CA GLU A 32 7.56 30.96 6.08
C GLU A 32 7.94 29.56 5.60
N THR A 33 8.78 29.45 4.56
CA THR A 33 9.33 28.18 4.09
C THR A 33 10.24 27.54 5.13
N GLN A 34 11.12 28.31 5.77
CA GLN A 34 11.98 27.82 6.87
C GLN A 34 11.15 27.27 8.04
N LEU A 35 10.06 27.96 8.41
CA LEU A 35 9.13 27.50 9.44
C LEU A 35 8.45 26.19 9.01
N ALA A 36 7.95 26.11 7.78
CA ALA A 36 7.28 24.93 7.26
C ALA A 36 8.21 23.69 7.25
N ASN A 37 9.48 23.89 6.86
CA ASN A 37 10.53 22.88 6.92
C ASN A 37 10.94 22.50 8.35
N GLY A 38 10.61 23.33 9.35
CA GLY A 38 11.02 23.13 10.74
C GLY A 38 12.46 23.57 11.05
N GLU A 39 13.04 24.44 10.20
CA GLU A 39 14.39 24.98 10.37
C GLU A 39 14.44 26.07 11.46
N ILE A 40 13.31 26.77 11.66
CA ILE A 40 13.12 27.77 12.69
C ILE A 40 11.89 27.44 13.53
N SER A 41 11.91 27.86 14.79
CA SER A 41 10.74 27.76 15.67
C SER A 41 9.66 28.78 15.30
N GLN A 42 8.42 28.50 15.71
CA GLN A 42 7.31 29.44 15.56
C GLN A 42 7.63 30.81 16.15
N ALA A 43 8.24 30.87 17.34
CA ALA A 43 8.61 32.13 17.98
C ALA A 43 9.65 32.94 17.17
N GLN A 44 10.63 32.26 16.55
CA GLN A 44 11.61 32.91 15.68
C GLN A 44 10.96 33.42 14.39
N ALA A 45 10.06 32.64 13.79
CA ALA A 45 9.29 33.04 12.62
C ALA A 45 8.40 34.25 12.94
N ASP A 46 7.65 34.21 14.03
CA ASP A 46 6.75 35.31 14.44
C ASP A 46 7.51 36.62 14.66
N ALA A 47 8.68 36.55 15.33
CA ALA A 47 9.54 37.70 15.53
C ALA A 47 10.07 38.28 14.20
N ALA A 48 10.47 37.42 13.27
CA ALA A 48 10.98 37.83 11.97
C ALA A 48 9.88 38.33 11.02
N LEU A 49 8.66 37.80 11.16
CA LEU A 49 7.49 38.17 10.34
C LEU A 49 6.80 39.45 10.83
N ALA A 50 7.00 39.85 12.09
CA ALA A 50 6.37 41.04 12.68
C ALA A 50 6.60 42.32 11.84
N GLN A 51 7.76 42.44 11.18
CA GLN A 51 8.09 43.59 10.32
C GLN A 51 7.25 43.69 9.03
N TYR A 52 6.56 42.61 8.63
CA TYR A 52 5.69 42.55 7.46
C TYR A 52 4.20 42.63 7.81
N GLY A 53 3.87 42.80 9.10
CA GLY A 53 2.49 42.85 9.61
C GLY A 53 1.73 44.13 9.25
N ALA A 54 0.59 44.34 9.91
CA ALA A 54 -0.27 45.50 9.67
C ALA A 54 0.45 46.84 9.95
N GLY A 55 0.26 47.81 9.06
CA GLY A 55 0.92 49.13 9.09
C GLY A 55 2.34 49.15 8.51
N SER A 56 2.89 48.00 8.11
CA SER A 56 4.25 47.89 7.57
C SER A 56 4.39 48.54 6.19
N GLN A 57 5.64 48.78 5.80
CA GLN A 57 5.95 49.22 4.43
C GLN A 57 5.54 48.17 3.38
N PHE A 58 5.62 46.89 3.74
CA PHE A 58 5.15 45.78 2.91
C PHE A 58 3.65 45.88 2.61
N GLU A 59 2.82 46.08 3.63
CA GLU A 59 1.37 46.22 3.46
C GLU A 59 1.01 47.45 2.61
N LYS A 60 1.67 48.58 2.85
CA LYS A 60 1.46 49.80 2.05
C LYS A 60 1.80 49.58 0.58
N LEU A 61 2.92 48.93 0.29
CA LEU A 61 3.32 48.58 -1.08
C LEU A 61 2.33 47.61 -1.72
N SER A 62 1.90 46.58 -0.99
CA SER A 62 0.87 45.63 -1.43
C SER A 62 -0.44 46.33 -1.78
N ASN A 63 -0.94 47.24 -0.94
CA ASN A 63 -2.18 47.96 -1.20
C ASN A 63 -2.06 48.89 -2.42
N LYS A 64 -0.89 49.50 -2.61
CA LYS A 64 -0.58 50.30 -3.81
C LYS A 64 -0.57 49.43 -5.07
N ILE A 65 0.07 48.26 -5.04
CA ILE A 65 0.12 47.31 -6.16
C ILE A 65 -1.27 46.79 -6.53
N LYS A 66 -2.11 46.46 -5.54
CA LYS A 66 -3.50 46.01 -5.77
C LYS A 66 -4.37 47.04 -6.48
N SER A 67 -4.03 48.32 -6.40
CA SER A 67 -4.74 49.39 -7.12
C SER A 67 -4.43 49.43 -8.62
N ASP A 68 -3.31 48.83 -9.05
CA ASP A 68 -2.95 48.60 -10.45
C ASP A 68 -3.42 47.19 -10.87
N ALA A 69 -4.28 47.10 -11.89
CA ALA A 69 -4.84 45.83 -12.33
C ALA A 69 -3.78 44.81 -12.79
N SER A 70 -2.72 45.27 -13.46
CA SER A 70 -1.65 44.40 -13.98
C SER A 70 -0.77 43.86 -12.85
N ALA A 71 -0.25 44.76 -12.02
CA ALA A 71 0.62 44.42 -10.90
C ALA A 71 -0.13 43.63 -9.81
N GLY A 72 -1.40 43.96 -9.59
CA GLY A 72 -2.27 43.22 -8.69
C GLY A 72 -2.63 41.81 -9.16
N MET A 73 -2.55 41.49 -10.45
CA MET A 73 -2.66 40.11 -10.94
C MET A 73 -1.37 39.32 -10.68
N GLU A 74 -0.22 39.90 -10.99
CA GLU A 74 1.07 39.22 -10.77
C GLU A 74 1.33 38.97 -9.28
N GLN A 75 1.00 39.95 -8.42
CA GLN A 75 1.06 39.78 -6.97
C GLN A 75 0.26 38.55 -6.51
N ARG A 76 -0.96 38.36 -7.02
CA ARG A 76 -1.80 37.21 -6.66
C ARG A 76 -1.17 35.91 -7.11
N GLU A 77 -0.60 35.86 -8.32
CA GLU A 77 0.03 34.65 -8.82
C GLU A 77 1.30 34.28 -8.04
N VAL A 78 2.13 35.26 -7.70
CA VAL A 78 3.33 35.05 -6.87
C VAL A 78 2.96 34.54 -5.47
N SER A 79 1.96 35.15 -4.83
CA SER A 79 1.47 34.67 -3.53
C SER A 79 0.86 33.26 -3.64
N ARG A 80 0.05 33.00 -4.67
CA ARG A 80 -0.53 31.69 -4.91
C ARG A 80 0.54 30.60 -5.06
N GLN A 81 1.60 30.86 -5.84
CA GLN A 81 2.70 29.91 -6.03
C GLN A 81 3.42 29.59 -4.72
N HIS A 82 3.65 30.61 -3.89
CA HIS A 82 4.25 30.43 -2.58
C HIS A 82 3.36 29.61 -1.64
N ASP A 83 2.06 29.92 -1.58
CA ASP A 83 1.08 29.18 -0.79
C ASP A 83 1.01 27.69 -1.24
N VAL A 84 1.00 27.45 -2.55
CA VAL A 84 1.12 26.08 -3.09
C VAL A 84 2.42 25.42 -2.64
N GLY A 85 3.53 26.14 -2.62
CA GLY A 85 4.81 25.65 -2.09
C GLY A 85 4.72 25.22 -0.61
N LEU A 86 4.12 26.06 0.24
CA LEU A 86 3.91 25.75 1.66
C LEU A 86 3.00 24.54 1.87
N GLY A 87 1.91 24.44 1.10
CA GLY A 87 1.02 23.30 1.15
C GLY A 87 1.69 21.99 0.74
N ARG A 88 2.60 22.02 -0.26
CA ARG A 88 3.40 20.85 -0.64
C ARG A 88 4.30 20.38 0.50
N ILE A 89 5.02 21.31 1.14
CA ILE A 89 5.88 20.99 2.30
C ILE A 89 5.07 20.33 3.42
N GLY A 90 3.88 20.86 3.72
CA GLY A 90 3.03 20.31 4.77
C GLY A 90 2.45 18.93 4.41
N ILE A 91 2.08 18.68 3.15
CA ILE A 91 1.71 17.34 2.67
C ILE A 91 2.87 16.38 2.87
N ASP A 92 4.07 16.73 2.40
CA ASP A 92 5.26 15.85 2.49
C ASP A 92 5.58 15.50 3.94
N LYS A 93 5.49 16.48 4.83
CA LYS A 93 5.71 16.30 6.27
C LYS A 93 4.66 15.37 6.90
N ALA A 94 3.39 15.50 6.53
CA ALA A 94 2.33 14.63 7.05
C ALA A 94 2.52 13.15 6.67
N PHE A 95 3.11 12.91 5.50
CA PHE A 95 3.35 11.57 4.95
C PHE A 95 4.77 11.04 5.17
N ASN A 96 5.67 11.81 5.79
CA ASN A 96 7.09 11.45 5.97
C ASN A 96 7.30 10.05 6.62
N LYS A 97 6.43 9.67 7.56
CA LYS A 97 6.46 8.35 8.22
C LYS A 97 6.27 7.15 7.28
N PHE A 98 5.73 7.36 6.08
CA PHE A 98 5.55 6.31 5.07
C PHE A 98 6.82 6.19 4.23
N ASP A 99 7.92 5.84 4.88
CA ASP A 99 9.21 5.60 4.25
C ASP A 99 9.38 4.12 3.89
N ASP A 100 10.49 3.78 3.24
CA ASP A 100 10.79 2.39 2.88
C ASP A 100 10.89 1.48 4.13
N ASN A 101 11.27 2.02 5.30
CA ASN A 101 11.30 1.25 6.56
C ASN A 101 9.90 0.88 7.04
N TYR A 102 8.93 1.81 6.94
CA TYR A 102 7.54 1.55 7.28
C TYR A 102 6.95 0.44 6.40
N TYR A 103 7.21 0.50 5.09
CA TYR A 103 6.75 -0.51 4.15
C TYR A 103 7.43 -1.88 4.35
N GLY A 104 8.72 -1.88 4.71
CA GLY A 104 9.44 -3.09 5.10
C GLY A 104 8.87 -3.70 6.38
N GLY A 105 8.66 -2.89 7.42
CA GLY A 105 8.04 -3.34 8.67
C GLY A 105 6.62 -3.88 8.48
N TYR A 106 5.86 -3.34 7.53
CA TYR A 106 4.55 -3.87 7.16
C TYR A 106 4.64 -5.29 6.57
N GLN A 107 5.59 -5.53 5.66
CA GLN A 107 5.86 -6.85 5.08
C GLN A 107 6.35 -7.85 6.14
N ASP A 108 7.23 -7.42 7.04
CA ASP A 108 7.75 -8.26 8.13
C ASP A 108 6.64 -8.65 9.10
N ASN A 109 5.76 -7.73 9.45
CA ASN A 109 4.60 -8.02 10.29
C ASN A 109 3.63 -9.02 9.64
N TYR A 110 3.42 -8.90 8.33
CA TYR A 110 2.62 -9.86 7.56
C TYR A 110 3.23 -11.26 7.66
N SER A 111 4.51 -11.38 7.33
CA SER A 111 5.22 -12.68 7.37
C SER A 111 5.30 -13.23 8.80
N GLY A 112 5.58 -12.40 9.80
CA GLY A 112 5.65 -12.76 11.21
C GLY A 112 4.33 -13.26 11.78
N TYR A 113 3.19 -12.82 11.23
CA TYR A 113 1.87 -13.31 11.61
C TYR A 113 1.55 -14.68 11.00
N TYR A 114 1.86 -14.88 9.71
CA TYR A 114 1.45 -16.07 8.97
C TYR A 114 2.44 -17.24 9.04
N MET A 115 3.75 -16.97 9.09
CA MET A 115 4.78 -18.02 9.12
C MET A 115 4.64 -18.98 10.31
N PRO A 116 4.40 -18.52 11.56
CA PRO A 116 4.21 -19.44 12.68
C PRO A 116 2.96 -20.33 12.52
N GLN A 117 1.91 -19.82 11.89
CA GLN A 117 0.70 -20.60 11.62
C GLN A 117 0.96 -21.68 10.57
N LEU A 118 1.70 -21.34 9.52
CA LEU A 118 2.13 -22.30 8.51
C LEU A 118 2.99 -23.40 9.12
N ASP A 119 3.95 -23.04 9.99
CA ASP A 119 4.83 -24.00 10.66
C ASP A 119 4.07 -24.95 11.57
N LYS A 120 3.08 -24.44 12.30
CA LYS A 120 2.18 -25.28 13.10
C LYS A 120 1.40 -26.25 12.21
N GLN A 121 0.76 -25.77 11.14
CA GLN A 121 0.01 -26.61 10.21
C GLN A 121 0.91 -27.66 9.53
N TYR A 122 2.16 -27.32 9.24
CA TYR A 122 3.13 -28.23 8.63
C TYR A 122 3.50 -29.36 9.60
N GLY A 123 3.80 -29.03 10.87
CA GLY A 123 4.06 -30.03 11.91
C GLY A 123 2.89 -31.00 12.08
N GLU A 124 1.66 -30.48 12.18
CA GLU A 124 0.44 -31.30 12.28
C GLU A 124 0.26 -32.21 11.05
N ALA A 125 0.59 -31.71 9.85
CA ALA A 125 0.53 -32.50 8.62
C ALA A 125 1.60 -33.61 8.59
N VAL A 126 2.82 -33.32 9.05
CA VAL A 126 3.91 -34.31 9.18
C VAL A 126 3.52 -35.41 10.16
N ASP A 127 2.97 -35.06 11.34
CA ASP A 127 2.53 -36.02 12.34
C ASP A 127 1.42 -36.94 11.80
N LYS A 128 0.42 -36.34 11.14
CA LYS A 128 -0.68 -37.09 10.53
C LYS A 128 -0.20 -38.00 9.41
N MET A 129 0.71 -37.52 8.56
CA MET A 129 1.31 -38.31 7.48
C MET A 129 2.11 -39.49 8.05
N THR A 130 2.93 -39.23 9.07
CA THR A 130 3.74 -40.23 9.78
C THR A 130 2.85 -41.32 10.38
N SER A 131 1.81 -40.94 11.14
CA SER A 131 0.85 -41.88 11.72
C SER A 131 0.15 -42.72 10.66
N THR A 132 -0.26 -42.11 9.55
CA THR A 132 -0.95 -42.81 8.45
C THR A 132 -0.01 -43.78 7.71
N LEU A 133 1.24 -43.39 7.46
CA LEU A 133 2.24 -44.24 6.82
C LEU A 133 2.69 -45.39 7.73
N ALA A 134 2.93 -45.12 9.01
CA ALA A 134 3.29 -46.11 10.02
C ALA A 134 2.19 -47.15 10.21
N GLY A 135 0.93 -46.72 10.36
CA GLY A 135 -0.22 -47.62 10.49
C GLY A 135 -0.46 -48.51 9.26
N ARG A 136 0.22 -48.22 8.14
CA ARG A 136 0.14 -48.97 6.89
C ARG A 136 1.46 -49.67 6.52
N GLY A 137 2.48 -49.60 7.38
CA GLY A 137 3.80 -50.20 7.11
C GLY A 137 4.53 -49.60 5.90
N MET A 138 4.19 -48.37 5.49
CA MET A 138 4.75 -47.72 4.30
C MET A 138 5.78 -46.62 4.63
N LEU A 139 6.14 -46.46 5.91
CA LEU A 139 7.02 -45.39 6.37
C LEU A 139 8.39 -45.40 5.65
N GLU A 140 9.01 -46.57 5.51
CA GLU A 140 10.32 -46.75 4.88
C GLU A 140 10.25 -46.99 3.36
N SER A 141 9.05 -46.91 2.78
CA SER A 141 8.86 -47.13 1.35
C SER A 141 9.24 -45.89 0.53
N SER A 142 9.58 -46.09 -0.73
CA SER A 142 9.75 -44.99 -1.70
C SER A 142 8.49 -44.11 -1.77
N VAL A 143 7.30 -44.71 -1.64
CA VAL A 143 6.02 -43.98 -1.56
C VAL A 143 5.98 -43.06 -0.34
N GLY A 144 6.45 -43.53 0.82
CA GLY A 144 6.54 -42.71 2.03
C GLY A 144 7.47 -41.52 1.84
N ALA A 145 8.67 -41.78 1.31
CA ALA A 145 9.66 -40.75 1.01
C ALA A 145 9.13 -39.68 0.03
N ASP A 146 8.49 -40.10 -1.07
CA ASP A 146 7.88 -39.20 -2.05
C ASP A 146 6.78 -38.33 -1.43
N THR A 147 6.00 -38.88 -0.50
CA THR A 147 4.91 -38.14 0.14
C THR A 147 5.44 -37.06 1.10
N PHE A 148 6.51 -37.35 1.85
CA PHE A 148 7.19 -36.33 2.65
C PHE A 148 7.89 -35.27 1.79
N ALA A 149 8.51 -35.67 0.68
CA ALA A 149 9.11 -34.73 -0.27
C ALA A 149 8.07 -33.75 -0.84
N LYS A 150 6.89 -34.26 -1.20
CA LYS A 150 5.77 -33.42 -1.64
C LYS A 150 5.29 -32.47 -0.54
N LEU A 151 5.12 -32.97 0.68
CA LEU A 151 4.70 -32.13 1.82
C LEU A 151 5.72 -31.02 2.11
N ALA A 152 7.02 -31.33 2.06
CA ALA A 152 8.09 -30.35 2.22
C ALA A 152 8.09 -29.30 1.10
N LYS A 153 7.83 -29.71 -0.15
CA LYS A 153 7.67 -28.79 -1.27
C LYS A 153 6.47 -27.86 -1.07
N ASP A 154 5.30 -28.41 -0.70
CA ASP A 154 4.10 -27.60 -0.45
C ASP A 154 4.34 -26.56 0.66
N ASN A 155 5.16 -26.89 1.67
CA ASN A 155 5.56 -25.94 2.72
C ASN A 155 6.46 -24.82 2.18
N ALA A 156 7.46 -25.16 1.36
CA ALA A 156 8.34 -24.16 0.75
C ALA A 156 7.58 -23.22 -0.19
N ASP A 157 6.65 -23.77 -0.99
CA ASP A 157 5.77 -22.99 -1.88
C ASP A 157 4.85 -22.07 -1.05
N ALA A 158 4.26 -22.57 0.04
CA ALA A 158 3.41 -21.78 0.92
C ALA A 158 4.17 -20.64 1.63
N ARG A 159 5.40 -20.89 2.11
CA ARG A 159 6.27 -19.83 2.66
C ARG A 159 6.54 -18.73 1.63
N THR A 160 6.87 -19.13 0.41
CA THR A 160 7.13 -18.19 -0.68
C THR A 160 5.88 -17.36 -1.01
N ASN A 161 4.71 -17.99 -1.06
CA ASN A 161 3.44 -17.30 -1.29
C ASN A 161 3.14 -16.27 -0.21
N ILE A 162 3.30 -16.61 1.07
CA ILE A 162 3.10 -15.65 2.19
C ILE A 162 4.03 -14.44 2.05
N ALA A 163 5.30 -14.66 1.69
CA ALA A 163 6.25 -13.56 1.51
C ALA A 163 5.86 -12.66 0.33
N ASN A 164 5.43 -13.25 -0.79
CA ASN A 164 4.94 -12.52 -1.97
C ASN A 164 3.66 -11.73 -1.64
N GLU A 165 2.71 -12.32 -0.93
CA GLU A 165 1.48 -11.64 -0.50
C GLU A 165 1.78 -10.46 0.44
N GLY A 166 2.76 -10.59 1.33
CA GLY A 166 3.23 -9.48 2.16
C GLY A 166 3.83 -8.33 1.34
N LEU A 167 4.63 -8.65 0.32
CA LEU A 167 5.17 -7.67 -0.61
C LEU A 167 4.06 -6.97 -1.42
N ASP A 168 3.10 -7.73 -1.95
CA ASP A 168 1.97 -7.20 -2.70
C ASP A 168 1.09 -6.28 -1.84
N ALA A 169 0.84 -6.67 -0.59
CA ALA A 169 0.10 -5.86 0.37
C ALA A 169 0.85 -4.55 0.69
N SER A 170 2.17 -4.61 0.85
CA SER A 170 3.02 -3.43 1.05
C SER A 170 3.01 -2.49 -0.16
N ASN A 171 3.14 -3.03 -1.38
CA ASN A 171 3.05 -2.27 -2.62
C ASN A 171 1.67 -1.63 -2.82
N LYS A 172 0.59 -2.32 -2.45
CA LYS A 172 -0.77 -1.78 -2.48
C LYS A 172 -0.93 -0.62 -1.51
N LEU A 173 -0.36 -0.72 -0.31
CA LEU A 173 -0.35 0.37 0.66
C LEU A 173 0.44 1.57 0.13
N ARG A 174 1.61 1.32 -0.47
CA ARG A 174 2.41 2.37 -1.13
C ARG A 174 1.63 3.07 -2.23
N GLY A 175 0.95 2.32 -3.10
CA GLY A 175 0.08 2.90 -4.12
C GLY A 175 -1.07 3.73 -3.52
N THR A 176 -1.65 3.29 -2.40
CA THR A 176 -2.72 4.04 -1.72
C THR A 176 -2.21 5.36 -1.13
N VAL A 177 -1.03 5.34 -0.51
CA VAL A 177 -0.36 6.52 0.04
C VAL A 177 -0.02 7.52 -1.07
N GLU A 178 0.57 7.06 -2.18
CA GLU A 178 0.93 7.95 -3.28
C GLU A 178 -0.29 8.53 -4.00
N ASN A 179 -1.38 7.76 -4.13
CA ASN A 179 -2.63 8.30 -4.64
C ASN A 179 -3.21 9.39 -3.72
N ALA A 180 -3.15 9.18 -2.40
CA ALA A 180 -3.58 10.18 -1.42
C ALA A 180 -2.76 11.48 -1.54
N LYS A 181 -1.42 11.36 -1.60
CA LYS A 181 -0.52 12.50 -1.82
C LYS A 181 -0.80 13.23 -3.13
N SER A 182 -0.95 12.50 -4.24
CA SER A 182 -1.25 13.07 -5.56
C SER A 182 -2.57 13.87 -5.58
N ASN A 183 -3.61 13.34 -4.93
CA ASN A 183 -4.89 14.04 -4.77
C ASN A 183 -4.73 15.32 -3.96
N LEU A 184 -3.94 15.28 -2.88
CA LEU A 184 -3.66 16.45 -2.05
C LEU A 184 -2.83 17.50 -2.79
N TYR A 185 -1.84 17.11 -3.60
CA TYR A 185 -1.10 18.06 -4.42
C TYR A 185 -2.02 18.75 -5.44
N SER A 186 -2.92 18.00 -6.07
CA SER A 186 -3.91 18.56 -7.00
C SER A 186 -4.86 19.54 -6.31
N LEU A 187 -5.35 19.17 -5.11
CA LEU A 187 -6.17 20.06 -4.27
C LEU A 187 -5.41 21.31 -3.85
N ASN A 188 -4.13 21.17 -3.50
CA ASN A 188 -3.27 22.27 -3.10
C ASN A 188 -3.04 23.25 -4.24
N GLU A 189 -2.78 22.76 -5.45
CA GLU A 189 -2.63 23.59 -6.65
C GLU A 189 -3.91 24.37 -6.98
N ALA A 190 -5.08 23.75 -6.78
CA ALA A 190 -6.38 24.37 -7.05
C ALA A 190 -6.82 25.36 -5.97
N SER A 191 -6.58 25.06 -4.69
CA SER A 191 -7.06 25.85 -3.56
C SER A 191 -6.07 26.93 -3.09
N ALA A 192 -4.77 26.70 -3.29
CA ALA A 192 -3.69 27.53 -2.76
C ALA A 192 -3.88 27.91 -1.29
N ASN A 193 -4.36 26.96 -0.48
CA ASN A 193 -4.62 27.14 0.95
C ASN A 193 -3.80 26.12 1.76
N PRO A 194 -2.59 26.50 2.21
CA PRO A 194 -1.70 25.59 2.93
C PRO A 194 -2.34 25.01 4.20
N GLN A 195 -3.04 25.83 4.97
CA GLN A 195 -3.58 25.45 6.27
C GLN A 195 -4.66 24.38 6.14
N ALA A 196 -5.59 24.55 5.20
CA ALA A 196 -6.66 23.59 4.95
C ALA A 196 -6.12 22.26 4.41
N VAL A 197 -5.20 22.33 3.44
CA VAL A 197 -4.56 21.15 2.84
C VAL A 197 -3.75 20.38 3.87
N ASN A 198 -3.00 21.07 4.73
CA ASN A 198 -2.20 20.43 5.78
C ASN A 198 -3.08 19.68 6.78
N ALA A 199 -4.20 20.28 7.20
CA ALA A 199 -5.15 19.59 8.07
C ALA A 199 -5.73 18.32 7.40
N GLN A 200 -6.06 18.40 6.11
CA GLN A 200 -6.53 17.24 5.35
C GLN A 200 -5.44 16.16 5.19
N ALA A 201 -4.20 16.58 4.92
CA ALA A 201 -3.05 15.69 4.78
C ALA A 201 -2.79 14.92 6.08
N ILE A 202 -2.82 15.59 7.24
CA ILE A 202 -2.69 14.96 8.56
C ILE A 202 -3.82 13.95 8.79
N GLY A 203 -5.06 14.30 8.46
CA GLY A 203 -6.20 13.38 8.57
C GLY A 203 -6.05 12.12 7.72
N GLN A 204 -5.73 12.28 6.42
CA GLN A 204 -5.51 11.15 5.51
C GLN A 204 -4.34 10.29 5.95
N ALA A 205 -3.21 10.90 6.28
CA ALA A 205 -2.02 10.20 6.76
C ALA A 205 -2.31 9.44 8.06
N THR A 206 -3.16 9.94 8.94
CA THR A 206 -3.54 9.23 10.18
C THR A 206 -4.42 8.02 9.88
N SER A 207 -5.38 8.14 8.95
CA SER A 207 -6.25 7.04 8.58
C SER A 207 -5.51 5.86 7.92
N LEU A 208 -4.42 6.14 7.21
CA LEU A 208 -3.61 5.13 6.50
C LEU A 208 -2.64 4.36 7.41
N VAL A 209 -2.44 4.81 8.66
CA VAL A 209 -1.63 4.09 9.66
C VAL A 209 -2.42 2.98 10.36
N ALA A 210 -3.71 2.84 10.08
CA ALA A 210 -4.56 1.84 10.73
C ALA A 210 -3.97 0.42 10.60
N PRO A 211 -3.89 -0.36 11.71
CA PRO A 211 -3.29 -1.69 11.67
C PRO A 211 -4.01 -2.60 10.67
N PRO A 212 -3.28 -3.36 9.84
CA PRO A 212 -3.90 -4.37 9.00
C PRO A 212 -4.60 -5.42 9.87
N THR A 213 -5.85 -5.74 9.52
CA THR A 213 -6.59 -6.86 10.10
C THR A 213 -6.18 -8.13 9.37
N TYR A 214 -5.49 -9.04 10.06
CA TYR A 214 -5.08 -10.31 9.47
C TYR A 214 -6.11 -11.42 9.72
N SER A 215 -6.62 -12.02 8.64
CA SER A 215 -7.44 -13.24 8.74
C SER A 215 -6.55 -14.47 8.96
N PRO A 216 -6.95 -15.49 9.74
CA PRO A 216 -6.16 -16.72 9.94
C PRO A 216 -5.85 -17.46 8.64
N LEU A 217 -4.70 -18.15 8.59
CA LEU A 217 -4.32 -18.97 7.44
C LEU A 217 -5.30 -20.16 7.29
N GLY A 218 -5.86 -20.33 6.09
CA GLY A 218 -6.66 -21.52 5.75
C GLY A 218 -5.85 -22.82 5.82
N GLN A 219 -6.49 -23.98 5.72
CA GLN A 219 -5.79 -25.28 5.77
C GLN A 219 -4.96 -25.51 4.49
N VAL A 220 -3.66 -25.23 4.55
CA VAL A 220 -2.75 -25.26 3.39
C VAL A 220 -2.45 -26.70 2.94
N PHE A 221 -2.30 -27.63 3.88
CA PHE A 221 -1.85 -29.01 3.60
C PHE A 221 -2.99 -30.02 3.39
N ALA A 222 -4.25 -29.56 3.33
CA ALA A 222 -5.41 -30.44 3.19
C ALA A 222 -5.39 -31.23 1.86
N SER A 223 -4.92 -30.63 0.77
CA SER A 223 -4.82 -31.26 -0.55
C SER A 223 -3.74 -32.35 -0.62
N ALA A 224 -2.59 -32.13 0.04
CA ALA A 224 -1.50 -33.10 0.15
C ALA A 224 -1.96 -34.35 0.93
N LEU A 225 -2.62 -34.13 2.06
CA LEU A 225 -3.20 -35.18 2.90
C LEU A 225 -4.33 -35.93 2.18
N GLY A 226 -5.20 -35.21 1.45
CA GLY A 226 -6.29 -35.81 0.69
C GLY A 226 -5.84 -36.65 -0.51
N SER A 227 -4.81 -36.19 -1.24
CA SER A 227 -4.25 -36.90 -2.39
C SER A 227 -3.64 -38.26 -1.99
N PHE A 228 -2.94 -38.30 -0.86
CA PHE A 228 -2.42 -39.55 -0.30
C PHE A 228 -3.54 -40.48 0.17
N GLY A 229 -4.58 -39.95 0.81
CA GLY A 229 -5.77 -40.72 1.19
C GLY A 229 -6.41 -41.44 -0.01
N ASN A 230 -6.50 -40.76 -1.15
CA ASN A 230 -7.03 -41.33 -2.39
C ASN A 230 -6.10 -42.36 -3.04
N TYR A 231 -4.78 -42.12 -3.05
CA TYR A 231 -3.79 -43.06 -3.58
C TYR A 231 -3.80 -44.39 -2.83
N VAL A 232 -3.90 -44.35 -1.50
CA VAL A 232 -3.95 -45.58 -0.70
C VAL A 232 -5.30 -46.28 -0.78
N SER A 233 -6.42 -45.54 -0.81
CA SER A 233 -7.74 -46.14 -1.05
C SER A 233 -7.81 -46.80 -2.43
N SER A 234 -7.13 -46.26 -3.43
CA SER A 234 -7.02 -46.87 -4.76
C SER A 234 -6.21 -48.18 -4.77
N LYS A 235 -5.19 -48.32 -3.93
CA LYS A 235 -4.43 -49.58 -3.79
C LYS A 235 -5.13 -50.62 -2.91
N ASN A 236 -5.95 -50.20 -1.94
CA ASN A 236 -6.79 -51.12 -1.16
C ASN A 236 -8.08 -51.50 -1.90
N ASN A 237 -8.48 -50.73 -2.91
CA ASN A 237 -9.60 -51.01 -3.80
C ASN A 237 -9.14 -51.51 -5.18
N THR A 238 -7.97 -52.16 -5.28
CA THR A 238 -7.82 -53.20 -6.30
C THR A 238 -8.72 -54.35 -5.86
N PRO A 239 -9.81 -54.65 -6.57
CA PRO A 239 -10.67 -55.76 -6.20
C PRO A 239 -9.79 -57.00 -6.23
N THR A 240 -9.58 -57.61 -5.08
CA THR A 240 -9.19 -59.00 -4.99
C THR A 240 -10.20 -59.74 -5.84
N ARG A 241 -9.75 -60.14 -7.03
CA ARG A 241 -10.50 -60.85 -8.04
C ARG A 241 -10.85 -62.20 -7.44
N ASN A 242 -11.95 -62.26 -6.70
CA ASN A 242 -12.63 -63.50 -6.36
C ASN A 242 -13.12 -64.07 -7.69
N TYR A 243 -12.26 -64.82 -8.37
CA TYR A 243 -12.68 -65.81 -9.36
C TYR A 243 -13.41 -66.93 -8.60
N GLN A 244 -14.62 -66.65 -8.13
CA GLN A 244 -15.60 -67.71 -7.92
C GLN A 244 -16.23 -67.99 -9.27
N SER A 245 -15.66 -68.99 -9.97
CA SER A 245 -16.28 -69.61 -11.12
C SER A 245 -17.63 -70.18 -10.67
N ALA A 246 -18.71 -69.61 -11.18
CA ALA A 246 -20.07 -70.09 -10.98
C ALA A 246 -20.58 -70.79 -12.24
N TYR A 247 -19.85 -71.79 -12.76
CA TYR A 247 -20.43 -72.76 -13.69
C TYR A 247 -19.85 -74.16 -13.46
N GLY A 248 -20.79 -75.08 -13.23
CA GLY A 248 -20.58 -76.42 -12.71
C GLY A 248 -19.97 -77.43 -13.69
N SER A 249 -19.73 -78.61 -13.13
CA SER A 249 -19.18 -79.80 -13.79
C SER A 249 -20.04 -80.34 -14.96
N PRO A 250 -19.43 -81.12 -15.86
CA PRO A 250 -19.93 -81.38 -17.21
C PRO A 250 -20.64 -82.73 -17.35
N THR A 251 -21.74 -82.79 -18.11
CA THR A 251 -22.22 -84.01 -18.80
C THR A 251 -23.27 -83.62 -19.85
N GLY A 252 -23.13 -84.06 -21.11
CA GLY A 252 -24.29 -84.13 -22.02
C GLY A 252 -24.01 -83.86 -23.50
N TYR A 253 -23.87 -84.95 -24.24
CA TYR A 253 -23.91 -85.12 -25.69
C TYR A 253 -24.91 -84.24 -26.49
N GLY A 254 -24.55 -83.99 -27.76
CA GLY A 254 -25.49 -83.72 -28.87
C GLY A 254 -25.19 -82.41 -29.61
N SER A 255 -24.30 -82.40 -30.60
CA SER A 255 -24.60 -82.65 -32.03
C SER A 255 -25.71 -81.77 -32.59
N GLY A 256 -25.35 -80.83 -33.47
CA GLY A 256 -26.34 -80.08 -34.24
C GLY A 256 -25.77 -78.95 -35.09
N SER A 257 -25.11 -79.34 -36.19
CA SER A 257 -25.09 -78.71 -37.52
C SER A 257 -24.77 -77.20 -37.71
N VAL A 258 -23.86 -77.02 -38.66
CA VAL A 258 -23.45 -75.81 -39.39
C VAL A 258 -24.60 -75.19 -40.21
N VAL A 259 -24.49 -73.88 -40.51
CA VAL A 259 -24.63 -73.22 -41.84
C VAL A 259 -25.47 -71.93 -41.82
N ARG A 260 -24.79 -70.86 -42.28
CA ARG A 260 -25.22 -69.55 -42.83
C ARG A 260 -25.78 -68.50 -41.88
#